data_AF-W2SR68-F1
#
_entry.id   AF-W2SR68-F1
#
_cell.length_a   1.000
_cell.length_b   1.000
_cell.length_c   1.000
_cell.angle_alpha   90.00
_cell.angle_beta   90.00
_cell.angle_gamma   90.00
#
_symmetry.space_group_name_H-M   'P 1'
#
loop_
_entity.id
_entity.type
_entity.pdbx_description
1 polymer ?
#
loop_
_entity_poly.entity_id
_entity_poly.type
_entity_poly.pdbx_seq_one_letter_code
_entity_poly.pdbx_strand_id
1 'polypeptide(L)'
;RTGCVPQPLLFNWDFVRRIRNWWKEAESIAEQEGPVVRLPSNNQIHFGQMAFANVTGIGCNIYKSGRVTFILCLYNSRIRANAVIYEKAEAKAV
;
A
#
# COMPACT_ATOMS: atom_id res chain seq x y z
N ARG A 1 22.22 3.76 29.29
CA ARG A 1 22.41 4.33 27.93
C ARG A 1 21.16 5.13 27.56
N THR A 2 21.19 6.44 27.81
CA THR A 2 20.12 7.39 27.44
C THR A 2 20.34 7.82 25.99
N GLY A 3 19.90 6.99 25.04
CA GLY A 3 19.93 7.35 23.62
C GLY A 3 18.95 8.50 23.34
N CYS A 4 19.32 9.41 22.44
CA CYS A 4 18.55 10.59 22.09
C CYS A 4 17.08 10.24 21.80
N VAL A 5 16.16 10.97 22.44
CA VAL A 5 14.73 10.93 22.16
C VAL A 5 14.38 12.20 21.40
N PRO A 6 13.71 12.12 20.24
CA PRO A 6 13.29 10.90 19.55
C PRO A 6 14.45 10.21 18.81
N GLN A 7 14.35 8.89 18.65
CA GLN A 7 15.31 8.14 17.84
C GLN A 7 15.26 8.63 16.39
N PRO A 8 16.39 8.64 15.66
CA PRO A 8 16.40 9.02 14.25
C PRO A 8 15.51 8.09 13.43
N LEU A 9 14.91 8.66 12.38
CA LEU A 9 14.11 7.92 11.41
C LEU A 9 15.04 7.07 10.53
N LEU A 10 14.77 5.77 10.45
CA LEU A 10 15.53 4.83 9.65
C LEU A 10 14.72 4.44 8.41
N PHE A 11 14.89 5.16 7.31
CA PHE A 11 14.03 5.08 6.13
C PHE A 11 13.70 3.63 5.67
N ASN A 12 14.70 2.76 5.53
CA ASN A 12 14.46 1.37 5.09
C ASN A 12 13.65 0.55 6.11
N TRP A 13 13.90 0.76 7.40
CA TRP A 13 13.28 -0.02 8.46
C TRP A 13 11.90 0.50 8.86
N ASP A 14 11.77 1.82 8.92
CA ASP A 14 10.59 2.54 9.37
C ASP A 14 9.58 2.69 8.22
N PHE A 15 10.02 3.08 7.02
CA PHE A 15 9.14 3.32 5.87
C PHE A 15 9.02 2.11 4.94
N VAL A 16 10.13 1.72 4.28
CA VAL A 16 10.09 0.71 3.20
C VAL A 16 9.50 -0.61 3.67
N ARG A 17 9.85 -1.07 4.88
CA ARG A 17 9.27 -2.27 5.48
C ARG A 17 7.75 -2.19 5.63
N ARG A 18 7.20 -1.05 6.05
CA ARG A 18 5.75 -0.89 6.21
C ARG A 18 5.04 -0.87 4.86
N ILE A 19 5.58 -0.16 3.87
CA ILE A 19 5.06 -0.16 2.50
C ILE A 19 5.03 -1.59 1.93
N ARG A 20 6.10 -2.36 2.12
CA ARG A 20 6.15 -3.79 1.71
C ARG A 20 5.09 -4.63 2.41
N ASN A 21 4.84 -4.40 3.70
CA ASN A 21 3.80 -5.14 4.42
C ASN A 21 2.40 -4.85 3.89
N TRP A 22 2.09 -3.59 3.56
CA TRP A 22 0.84 -3.26 2.88
C TRP A 22 0.76 -3.91 1.50
N TRP A 23 1.88 -4.00 0.78
CA TRP A 23 1.90 -4.57 -0.57
C TRP A 23 1.68 -6.09 -0.56
N LYS A 24 2.16 -6.78 0.48
CA LYS A 24 1.97 -8.22 0.68
C LYS A 24 0.51 -8.65 0.80
N GLU A 25 -0.42 -7.74 1.09
CA GLU A 25 -1.86 -8.05 1.05
C GLU A 25 -2.29 -8.59 -0.34
N ALA A 26 -1.54 -8.27 -1.40
CA ALA A 26 -1.70 -8.81 -2.75
C ALA A 26 -1.66 -10.35 -2.82
N GLU A 27 -0.92 -11.01 -1.93
CA GLU A 27 -0.79 -12.48 -1.92
C GLU A 27 -2.17 -13.15 -1.76
N SER A 28 -3.11 -12.51 -1.08
CA SER A 28 -4.49 -13.00 -0.91
C SER A 28 -5.43 -12.68 -2.08
N ILE A 29 -4.96 -11.96 -3.10
CA ILE A 29 -5.75 -11.46 -4.24
C ILE A 29 -5.19 -11.93 -5.59
N ALA A 30 -3.91 -12.31 -5.65
CA ALA A 30 -3.17 -12.57 -6.88
C ALA A 30 -3.80 -13.64 -7.80
N GLU A 31 -4.59 -14.55 -7.23
CA GLU A 31 -5.18 -15.69 -7.95
C GLU A 31 -6.58 -15.42 -8.54
N GLN A 32 -7.13 -14.20 -8.43
CA GLN A 32 -8.44 -13.90 -9.02
C GLN A 32 -8.43 -14.14 -10.53
N GLU A 33 -9.37 -14.95 -11.03
CA GLU A 33 -9.52 -15.20 -12.46
C GLU A 33 -10.17 -14.01 -13.20
N GLY A 34 -10.00 -13.98 -14.52
CA GLY A 34 -10.62 -12.98 -15.39
C GLY A 34 -9.76 -11.74 -15.64
N PRO A 35 -10.29 -10.79 -16.45
CA PRO A 35 -9.53 -9.65 -16.97
C PRO A 35 -9.36 -8.51 -15.96
N VAL A 36 -10.04 -8.55 -14.82
CA VAL A 36 -10.01 -7.50 -13.81
C VAL A 36 -9.67 -8.08 -12.46
N VAL A 37 -8.94 -7.31 -11.64
CA VAL A 37 -8.68 -7.64 -10.25
C VAL A 37 -9.52 -6.73 -9.37
N ARG A 38 -10.30 -7.32 -8.46
CA ARG A 38 -11.20 -6.58 -7.56
C ARG A 38 -10.71 -6.64 -6.13
N LEU A 39 -11.06 -5.61 -5.36
CA LEU A 39 -10.86 -5.61 -3.92
C LEU A 39 -11.98 -6.41 -3.26
N PRO A 40 -11.74 -7.63 -2.73
CA PRO A 40 -12.81 -8.48 -2.23
C PRO A 40 -13.44 -7.93 -0.95
N SER A 41 -12.65 -7.26 -0.11
CA SER A 41 -13.09 -6.70 1.16
C SER A 41 -12.14 -5.58 1.61
N ASN A 42 -12.47 -4.92 2.73
CA ASN A 42 -11.58 -3.92 3.32
C ASN A 42 -10.32 -4.52 3.99
N ASN A 43 -10.18 -5.85 4.07
CA ASN A 43 -9.01 -6.48 4.70
C ASN A 43 -7.71 -6.23 3.93
N GLN A 44 -7.80 -6.02 2.61
CA GLN A 44 -6.68 -5.74 1.72
C GLN A 44 -6.69 -4.31 1.19
N ILE A 45 -7.30 -3.38 1.96
CA ILE A 45 -7.53 -2.01 1.51
C ILE A 45 -6.21 -1.27 1.25
N HIS A 46 -5.11 -1.62 1.91
CA HIS A 46 -3.84 -0.93 1.69
C HIS A 46 -3.27 -1.30 0.32
N PHE A 47 -3.20 -2.59 0.00
CA PHE A 47 -2.84 -3.02 -1.35
C PHE A 47 -3.81 -2.46 -2.39
N GLY A 48 -5.11 -2.60 -2.16
CA GLY A 48 -6.13 -2.07 -3.07
C GLY A 48 -5.94 -0.60 -3.36
N GLN A 49 -5.66 0.23 -2.36
CA GLN A 49 -5.44 1.66 -2.53
C GLN A 49 -4.13 1.97 -3.26
N MET A 50 -3.04 1.23 -2.97
CA MET A 50 -1.74 1.42 -3.63
C MET A 50 -1.76 1.01 -5.10
N ALA A 51 -2.50 -0.04 -5.44
CA ALA A 51 -2.59 -0.58 -6.80
C ALA A 51 -3.76 0.00 -7.60
N PHE A 52 -4.58 0.90 -7.02
CA PHE A 52 -5.77 1.42 -7.68
C PHE A 52 -5.40 2.26 -8.91
N ALA A 53 -5.73 1.78 -10.10
CA ALA A 53 -5.30 2.39 -11.37
C ALA A 53 -5.78 3.84 -11.56
N ASN A 54 -6.87 4.24 -10.90
CA ASN A 54 -7.40 5.61 -10.98
C ASN A 54 -6.62 6.62 -10.12
N VAL A 55 -5.70 6.17 -9.28
CA VAL A 55 -4.84 7.04 -8.49
C VAL A 55 -3.73 7.60 -9.38
N THR A 56 -3.63 8.92 -9.44
CA THR A 56 -2.56 9.62 -10.19
C THR A 56 -1.69 10.49 -9.29
N GLY A 57 -2.07 10.67 -8.02
CA GLY A 57 -1.33 11.48 -7.05
C GLY A 57 -1.26 10.81 -5.68
N ILE A 58 -0.07 10.83 -5.09
CA ILE A 58 0.20 10.31 -3.75
C ILE A 58 1.08 11.31 -2.98
N GLY A 59 0.77 11.51 -1.70
CA GLY A 59 1.61 12.22 -0.75
C GLY A 59 1.73 11.45 0.54
N CYS A 60 2.95 11.19 1.01
CA CYS A 60 3.18 10.47 2.26
C CYS A 60 3.93 11.34 3.26
N ASN A 61 3.53 11.26 4.53
CA ASN A 61 4.27 11.79 5.66
C ASN A 61 4.72 10.64 6.57
N ILE A 62 5.91 10.78 7.13
CA ILE A 62 6.46 9.85 8.11
C ILE A 62 6.84 10.64 9.35
N TYR A 63 6.33 10.21 10.49
CA TYR A 63 6.58 10.84 11.78
C TYR A 63 6.99 9.80 12.82
N LYS A 64 8.01 10.10 13.62
CA LYS A 64 8.51 9.21 14.66
C LYS A 64 8.38 9.85 16.03
N SER A 65 7.68 9.17 16.94
CA SER A 65 7.53 9.58 18.33
C SER A 65 8.01 8.47 19.24
N GLY A 66 9.19 8.67 19.84
CA GLY A 66 9.88 7.67 20.65
C GLY A 66 10.18 6.39 19.85
N ARG A 67 9.50 5.29 20.20
CA ARG A 67 9.62 3.97 19.52
C ARG A 67 8.57 3.74 18.44
N VAL A 68 7.61 4.65 18.28
CA VAL A 68 6.49 4.50 17.35
C VAL A 68 6.78 5.29 16.08
N THR A 69 6.62 4.63 14.94
CA THR A 69 6.69 5.24 13.61
C THR A 69 5.28 5.27 13.02
N PHE A 70 4.82 6.46 12.69
CA PHE A 70 3.58 6.72 11.97
C PHE A 70 3.88 6.98 10.50
N ILE A 71 3.11 6.35 9.62
CA ILE A 71 3.15 6.60 8.18
C ILE A 71 1.74 6.88 7.74
N LEU A 72 1.52 8.03 7.11
CA LEU A 72 0.26 8.40 6.50
C LEU A 72 0.51 8.67 5.03
N CYS A 73 -0.12 7.89 4.16
CA CYS A 73 -0.16 8.15 2.73
C CYS A 73 -1.59 8.55 2.34
N LEU A 74 -1.71 9.70 1.68
CA LEU A 74 -2.95 10.21 1.11
C LEU A 74 -2.87 10.09 -0.41
N TYR A 75 -4.01 9.76 -0.99
CA TYR A 75 -4.19 9.53 -2.41
C TYR A 75 -5.27 10.47 -2.93
N ASN A 76 -5.15 10.92 -4.18
CA ASN A 76 -6.13 11.80 -4.80
C ASN A 76 -7.48 11.13 -5.13
N SER A 77 -7.58 9.82 -4.93
CA SER A 77 -8.81 9.04 -5.03
C SER A 77 -8.79 7.92 -4.00
N ARG A 78 -9.98 7.44 -3.61
CA ARG A 78 -10.16 6.40 -2.59
C ARG A 78 -10.80 5.16 -3.18
N ILE A 79 -10.20 4.00 -2.94
CA ILE A 79 -10.80 2.71 -3.30
C ILE A 79 -11.92 2.32 -2.32
N ARG A 80 -12.91 1.58 -2.80
CA ARG A 80 -13.99 0.97 -2.00
C ARG A 80 -13.95 -0.54 -2.15
N ALA A 81 -14.50 -1.27 -1.17
CA ALA A 81 -14.74 -2.70 -1.31
C ALA A 81 -15.56 -2.99 -2.59
N ASN A 82 -15.29 -4.14 -3.21
CA ASN A 82 -15.83 -4.58 -4.51
C ASN A 82 -15.45 -3.73 -5.73
N ALA A 83 -14.65 -2.67 -5.57
CA ALA A 83 -14.13 -1.90 -6.69
C ALA A 83 -13.11 -2.71 -7.50
N VAL A 84 -13.02 -2.42 -8.80
CA VAL A 84 -11.90 -2.87 -9.64
C VAL A 84 -10.66 -2.09 -9.22
N ILE A 85 -9.60 -2.81 -8.86
CA ILE A 85 -8.30 -2.26 -8.50
C ILE A 85 -7.56 -1.88 -9.80
N TYR A 86 -7.42 -2.85 -10.71
CA TYR A 86 -6.81 -2.67 -12.03
C TYR A 86 -7.32 -3.72 -13.01
N GLU A 87 -7.15 -3.43 -14.31
CA GLU A 87 -7.35 -4.37 -15.40
C GLU A 87 -6.03 -5.09 -15.70
N LYS A 88 -6.08 -6.40 -15.90
CA LYS A 88 -4.93 -7.17 -16.34
C LYS A 88 -4.66 -6.84 -17.80
N ALA A 89 -3.41 -6.59 -18.15
CA ALA A 89 -3.02 -6.50 -19.54
C ALA A 89 -3.32 -7.84 -20.23
N GLU A 90 -3.93 -7.82 -21.41
CA GLU A 90 -3.97 -8.98 -22.27
C GLU A 90 -2.52 -9.41 -22.53
N ALA A 91 -2.20 -10.66 -22.23
CA ALA A 91 -0.92 -11.23 -22.61
C ALA A 91 -0.87 -11.24 -24.14
N LYS A 92 -0.24 -10.22 -24.74
CA LYS A 92 0.15 -10.31 -26.15
C LYS A 92 1.11 -11.49 -26.24
N ALA A 93 0.66 -12.58 -26.83
CA ALA A 93 1.53 -13.65 -27.29
C ALA A 93 2.56 -13.02 -28.23
N VAL A 94 3.83 -13.02 -27.81
CA VAL A 94 4.98 -12.69 -28.64
C VAL A 94 5.42 -13.96 -29.34
#